data_AF-A0A377TPW5-F1
#
_entry.id   AF-A0A377TPW5-F1
#
_cell.length_a   1.000
_cell.length_b   1.000
_cell.length_c   1.000
_cell.angle_alpha   90.00
_cell.angle_beta   90.00
_cell.angle_gamma   90.00
#
_symmetry.space_group_name_H-M   'P 1'
#
loop_
_entity.id
_entity.type
_entity.pdbx_description
1 polymer ?
#
loop_
_entity_poly.entity_id
_entity_poly.type
_entity_poly.pdbx_seq_one_letter_code
_entity_poly.pdbx_strand_id
1 'polypeptide(L)'
;MSEEKRKMIAGELYLSGDPTLRADRLRARQLLHRYNHSAPDDQEQRQHILAELFARAGDAYIEPSFRCDYGYNIFSRRRFLRQF
;
A
#
# COMPACT_ATOMS: atom_id res chain seq x y z
N MET A 1 -4.54 -14.31 10.45
CA MET A 1 -4.39 -12.96 11.01
C MET A 1 -3.59 -13.07 12.29
N SER A 2 -2.35 -12.56 12.31
CA SER A 2 -1.49 -12.58 13.52
C SER A 2 -2.09 -11.71 14.64
N GLU A 3 -1.82 -12.08 15.88
CA GLU A 3 -2.23 -11.33 17.07
C GLU A 3 -1.66 -9.92 17.08
N GLU A 4 -0.40 -9.77 16.65
CA GLU A 4 0.27 -8.48 16.51
C GLU A 4 -0.39 -7.60 15.43
N LYS A 5 -0.93 -8.23 14.38
CA LYS A 5 -1.73 -7.53 13.36
C LYS A 5 -3.06 -7.04 13.92
N ARG A 6 -3.69 -7.77 14.85
CA ARG A 6 -4.91 -7.29 15.53
C ARG A 6 -4.60 -6.12 16.47
N LYS A 7 -3.54 -6.23 17.29
CA LYS A 7 -3.09 -5.15 18.18
C LYS A 7 -2.80 -3.87 17.41
N MET A 8 -2.10 -3.97 16.27
CA MET A 8 -1.85 -2.85 15.37
C MET A 8 -3.16 -2.21 14.86
N ILE A 9 -4.17 -2.99 14.47
CA ILE A 9 -5.47 -2.47 14.01
C ILE A 9 -6.27 -1.86 15.18
N ALA A 10 -6.14 -2.43 16.38
CA ALA A 10 -6.77 -1.95 17.60
C ALA A 10 -6.09 -0.70 18.21
N GLY A 11 -4.92 -0.29 17.68
CA GLY A 11 -4.14 0.82 18.22
C GLY A 11 -3.36 0.48 19.49
N GLU A 12 -3.25 -0.80 19.82
CA GLU A 12 -2.50 -1.30 20.98
C GLU A 12 -1.00 -1.42 20.67
N LEU A 13 -0.16 -1.50 21.71
CA LEU A 13 1.26 -1.79 21.55
C LEU A 13 1.45 -3.14 20.86
N TYR A 14 2.11 -3.13 19.71
CA TYR A 14 2.39 -4.31 18.90
C TYR A 14 3.86 -4.41 18.53
N LEU A 15 4.32 -5.63 18.30
CA LEU A 15 5.67 -5.96 17.83
C LEU A 15 5.74 -5.79 16.33
N SER A 16 6.25 -4.64 15.90
CA SER A 16 6.48 -4.35 14.47
C SER A 16 7.44 -5.31 13.76
N GLY A 17 8.19 -6.12 14.52
CA GLY A 17 9.07 -7.18 14.03
C GLY A 17 8.39 -8.53 13.78
N ASP A 18 7.09 -8.66 14.03
CA ASP A 18 6.33 -9.89 13.79
C ASP A 18 6.52 -10.38 12.33
N PRO A 19 6.79 -11.68 12.10
CA PRO A 19 7.01 -12.21 10.76
C PRO A 19 5.85 -11.91 9.80
N THR A 20 4.62 -11.82 10.28
CA THR A 20 3.44 -11.48 9.45
C THR A 20 3.48 -10.03 9.02
N LEU A 21 3.78 -9.10 9.94
CA LEU A 21 3.89 -7.67 9.63
C LEU A 21 5.09 -7.38 8.74
N ARG A 22 6.20 -8.12 8.92
CA ARG A 22 7.37 -8.02 8.04
C ARG A 22 7.07 -8.54 6.63
N ALA A 23 6.36 -9.66 6.50
CA ALA A 23 5.94 -10.19 5.22
C ALA A 23 5.01 -9.21 4.47
N ASP A 24 4.03 -8.65 5.20
CA ASP A 24 3.12 -7.63 4.65
C ASP A 24 3.87 -6.38 4.19
N ARG A 25 4.83 -5.90 4.98
CA ARG A 25 5.69 -4.75 4.63
C ARG A 25 6.58 -5.03 3.42
N LEU A 26 7.14 -6.24 3.32
CA LEU A 26 7.95 -6.65 2.18
C LEU A 26 7.11 -6.70 0.90
N ARG A 27 5.90 -7.28 0.97
CA ARG A 27 4.94 -7.29 -0.13
C ARG A 27 4.61 -5.88 -0.59
N ALA A 28 4.26 -4.97 0.33
CA ALA A 28 3.97 -3.58 0.00
C ALA A 28 5.16 -2.89 -0.70
N ARG A 29 6.38 -3.11 -0.22
CA ARG A 29 7.60 -2.54 -0.84
C ARG A 29 7.84 -3.09 -2.25
N GLN A 30 7.62 -4.38 -2.48
CA GLN A 30 7.76 -4.98 -3.81
C GLN A 30 6.75 -4.38 -4.80
N LEU A 31 5.49 -4.25 -4.38
CA LEU A 31 4.44 -3.62 -5.17
C LEU A 31 4.78 -2.17 -5.50
N LEU A 32 5.21 -1.38 -4.52
CA LEU A 32 5.65 0.01 -4.72
C LEU A 32 6.86 0.12 -5.64
N HIS A 33 7.80 -0.82 -5.55
CA HIS A 33 8.95 -0.83 -6.44
C HIS A 33 8.52 -1.03 -7.89
N ARG A 34 7.63 -2.00 -8.16
CA ARG A 34 7.03 -2.18 -9.49
C ARG A 34 6.26 -0.95 -9.94
N TYR A 35 5.46 -0.35 -9.04
CA TYR A 35 4.68 0.85 -9.36
C TYR A 35 5.58 2.02 -9.76
N ASN A 36 6.61 2.30 -8.97
CA ASN A 36 7.51 3.42 -9.19
C ASN A 36 8.42 3.23 -10.42
N HIS A 37 8.65 1.99 -10.87
CA HIS A 37 9.42 1.67 -12.09
C HIS A 37 8.54 1.37 -13.30
N SER A 38 7.22 1.39 -13.17
CA SER A 38 6.30 1.20 -14.29
C SER A 38 6.34 2.39 -15.26
N ALA A 39 6.18 2.11 -16.55
CA ALA A 39 6.17 3.13 -17.58
C ALA A 39 4.99 4.12 -17.40
N PRO A 40 5.14 5.40 -17.77
CA PRO A 40 4.11 6.42 -17.59
C PRO A 40 2.81 6.15 -18.36
N ASP A 41 2.89 5.40 -19.44
CA ASP A 41 1.78 4.98 -20.30
C ASP A 41 1.11 3.67 -19.84
N ASP A 42 1.74 2.90 -18.95
CA ASP A 42 1.20 1.64 -18.42
C ASP A 42 0.21 1.87 -17.28
N GLN A 43 -0.91 2.53 -17.60
CA GLN A 43 -1.96 2.86 -16.64
C GLN A 43 -2.66 1.61 -16.08
N GLU A 44 -2.80 0.57 -16.90
CA GLU A 44 -3.46 -0.67 -16.50
C GLU A 44 -2.65 -1.42 -15.43
N GLN A 45 -1.34 -1.57 -15.63
CA GLN A 45 -0.47 -2.18 -14.63
C GLN A 45 -0.44 -1.34 -13.33
N ARG A 46 -0.41 -0.01 -13.45
CA ARG A 46 -0.47 0.89 -12.29
C ARG A 46 -1.76 0.69 -11.50
N GLN A 47 -2.91 0.66 -12.16
CA GLN A 47 -4.20 0.42 -11.52
C GLN A 47 -4.25 -0.94 -10.84
N HIS A 48 -3.75 -2.00 -11.50
CA HIS A 48 -3.69 -3.33 -10.91
C HIS A 48 -2.83 -3.37 -9.64
N ILE A 49 -1.66 -2.72 -9.67
CA ILE A 49 -0.78 -2.63 -8.48
C ILE A 49 -1.45 -1.85 -7.36
N LEU A 50 -2.13 -0.73 -7.65
CA LEU A 50 -2.84 0.04 -6.63
C LEU A 50 -4.03 -0.73 -6.06
N ALA A 51 -4.74 -1.53 -6.86
CA ALA A 51 -5.79 -2.43 -6.40
C ALA A 51 -5.26 -3.56 -5.50
N GLU A 52 -4.06 -4.09 -5.79
CA GLU A 52 -3.40 -5.04 -4.89
C GLU A 52 -2.88 -4.40 -3.59
N LEU A 53 -2.50 -3.12 -3.65
CA LEU A 53 -1.88 -2.41 -2.53
C LEU A 53 -2.91 -1.78 -1.58
N PHE A 54 -4.02 -1.27 -2.11
CA PHE A 54 -5.12 -0.72 -1.33
C PHE A 54 -6.29 -1.69 -1.28
N ALA A 55 -6.75 -2.04 -0.07
CA ALA A 55 -7.95 -2.86 0.12
C ALA A 55 -9.22 -2.27 -0.53
N ARG A 56 -9.21 -0.95 -0.82
CA ARG A 56 -10.20 -0.25 -1.67
C ARG A 56 -9.47 0.78 -2.54
N ALA A 57 -8.96 0.34 -3.68
CA ALA A 57 -8.59 1.26 -4.76
C ALA A 57 -9.86 1.58 -5.57
N GLY A 58 -10.37 2.81 -5.49
CA GLY A 58 -11.26 3.32 -6.54
C GLY A 58 -10.45 3.67 -7.80
N ASP A 59 -10.89 4.68 -8.56
CA ASP A 59 -10.09 5.35 -9.60
C ASP A 59 -8.93 6.17 -9.00
N ALA A 60 -8.09 5.52 -8.19
CA ALA A 60 -6.93 6.14 -7.59
C ALA A 60 -5.81 6.21 -8.61
N TYR A 61 -5.39 7.42 -8.96
CA TYR A 61 -4.16 7.67 -9.70
C TYR A 61 -3.15 8.31 -8.75
N ILE A 62 -1.97 7.72 -8.64
CA ILE A 62 -0.88 8.26 -7.80
C ILE A 62 0.32 8.52 -8.69
N GLU A 63 0.83 9.74 -8.71
CA GLU A 63 2.03 10.02 -9.47
C GLU A 63 3.26 9.42 -8.76
N PRO A 64 4.13 8.67 -9.47
CA PRO A 64 5.41 8.23 -8.91
C PRO A 64 6.27 9.44 -8.46
N SER A 65 7.05 9.39 -7.38
CA SER A 65 7.35 8.26 -6.49
C SER A 65 6.43 8.18 -5.27
N PHE A 66 5.75 7.04 -5.12
CA PHE A 66 4.88 6.76 -3.97
C PHE A 66 5.58 5.83 -2.97
N ARG A 67 5.44 6.12 -1.67
CA ARG A 67 6.01 5.31 -0.60
C ARG A 67 4.97 5.08 0.50
N CYS A 68 4.85 3.83 0.91
CA CYS A 68 3.90 3.39 1.91
C CYS A 68 4.46 2.13 2.62
N ASP A 69 4.22 1.99 3.93
CA ASP A 69 4.77 0.87 4.69
C ASP A 69 3.93 -0.41 4.63
N TYR A 70 2.62 -0.31 4.40
CA TYR A 70 1.69 -1.44 4.55
C TYR A 70 0.53 -1.48 3.55
N GLY A 71 0.09 -0.34 3.02
CA GLY A 71 -0.91 -0.24 1.95
C GLY A 71 -2.35 -0.35 2.45
N TYR A 72 -2.63 -1.32 3.31
CA TYR A 72 -3.98 -1.63 3.81
C TYR A 72 -4.57 -0.60 4.78
N ASN A 73 -3.76 0.26 5.39
CA ASN A 73 -4.24 1.34 6.28
C ASN A 73 -4.56 2.65 5.53
N ILE A 74 -4.36 2.69 4.21
CA ILE A 74 -4.58 3.90 3.42
C ILE A 74 -5.97 3.78 2.77
N PHE A 75 -6.92 4.53 3.31
CA PHE A 75 -8.26 4.65 2.75
C PHE A 75 -8.32 5.89 1.84
N SER A 76 -8.25 5.68 0.51
CA SER A 76 -8.52 6.76 -0.45
C SER A 76 -10.02 6.99 -0.54
N ARG A 77 -10.53 8.02 0.15
CA ARG A 77 -11.98 8.24 0.29
C ARG A 77 -12.61 9.05 -0.86
N ARG A 78 -11.81 9.76 -1.67
CA ARG A 78 -12.19 10.37 -2.95
C ARG A 78 -11.01 11.15 -3.52
N ARG A 79 -10.74 10.96 -4.82
CA ARG A 79 -9.82 11.70 -5.70
C ARG A 79 -8.63 12.36 -4.99
N PHE A 80 -7.62 11.56 -4.66
CA PHE A 80 -6.38 12.06 -4.08
C PHE A 80 -5.42 12.49 -5.20
N LEU A 81 -5.48 13.76 -5.60
CA LEU A 81 -4.48 14.37 -6.47
C LEU A 81 -3.40 14.96 -5.57
N ARG A 82 -2.19 14.37 -5.61
CA ARG A 82 -1.01 14.91 -4.95
C ARG A 82 0.00 15.28 -6.04
N GLN A 83 0.04 16.56 -6.38
CA GLN A 83 1.17 17.18 -7.08
C GLN A 83 2.03 17.86 -6.01
N PHE A 84 3.35 17.68 -6.12
CA PHE A 84 4.47 18.18 -5.29
C PHE A 84 4.13 18.94 -3.99
#